data_AF-A0A2V3J6F3-F1
#
_entry.id   AF-A0A2V3J6F3-F1
#
_cell.length_a   1.000
_cell.length_b   1.000
_cell.length_c   1.000
_cell.angle_alpha   90.00
_cell.angle_beta   90.00
_cell.angle_gamma   90.00
#
_symmetry.space_group_name_H-M   'P 1'
#
loop_
_entity.id
_entity.type
_entity.pdbx_description
1 polymer ?
#
loop_
_entity_poly.entity_id
_entity_poly.type
_entity_poly.pdbx_seq_one_letter_code
_entity_poly.pdbx_strand_id
1 'polypeptide(L)'
;MVLIRLKAPFVSVIVTVLSTLAELALLSFLFVLNNLHECKQLQRGRSVQVRQHLRRTRLLSVVCLGAFFALEVVFSFYNDPVNNVQIEIHECITASNSVKDSGDSTQFLRASDILVECRRLDNGTITQFGGNFSSRTQQVECSTEAMYTHPLGDETSEEIVADVPFGCVSGGEEGAACVFVQQRGNLSLISAPFFLDELSILPDTLPHIITELHFTPPSNVSLFATRATNAFLQNIQGPSALRRIIYSGASEDQCAFPVVRGSATTVPLAMIVALAAVWAVALAMFASVFALRRGVFFKLDDPMHWATRSVRAADDPLGDNPVLTGLMQDDKTLVHISTSESSS
;
A
#
# COMPACT_ATOMS: atom_id res chain seq x y z
N MET A 1 -4.49 5.32 -7.48
CA MET A 1 -4.94 5.22 -6.06
C MET A 1 -4.73 6.57 -5.40
N VAL A 2 -5.55 6.94 -4.42
CA VAL A 2 -5.40 8.14 -3.59
C VAL A 2 -5.04 7.71 -2.18
N LEU A 3 -3.99 8.31 -1.60
CA LEU A 3 -3.57 8.06 -0.22
C LEU A 3 -4.26 9.04 0.72
N ILE A 4 -5.08 8.52 1.63
CA ILE A 4 -5.70 9.28 2.71
C ILE A 4 -4.88 9.05 3.98
N ARG A 5 -4.33 10.12 4.56
CA ARG A 5 -3.51 10.08 5.79
C ARG A 5 -4.35 9.89 7.06
N LEU A 6 -5.33 8.98 7.00
CA LEU A 6 -6.18 8.57 8.11
C LEU A 6 -6.21 7.04 8.12
N LYS A 7 -6.43 6.45 9.31
CA LYS A 7 -6.60 5.00 9.42
C LYS A 7 -7.90 4.57 8.75
N ALA A 8 -7.90 3.39 8.13
CA ALA A 8 -9.06 2.80 7.46
C ALA A 8 -10.37 2.87 8.27
N PRO A 9 -10.41 2.60 9.59
CA PRO A 9 -11.65 2.72 10.36
C PRO A 9 -12.19 4.15 10.42
N PHE A 10 -11.34 5.18 10.51
CA PHE A 10 -11.81 6.56 10.52
C PHE A 10 -12.39 6.97 9.16
N VAL A 11 -11.75 6.55 8.07
CA VAL A 11 -12.26 6.79 6.71
C VAL A 11 -13.62 6.11 6.54
N SER A 12 -13.74 4.86 6.97
CA SER A 12 -15.01 4.12 6.93
C SER A 12 -16.12 4.82 7.70
N VAL A 13 -15.86 5.28 8.93
CA VAL A 13 -16.84 5.99 9.75
C VAL A 13 -17.30 7.28 9.07
N ILE A 14 -16.37 8.08 8.53
CA ILE A 14 -16.71 9.32 7.83
C ILE A 14 -17.62 9.03 6.62
N VAL A 15 -17.26 8.03 5.82
CA VAL A 15 -18.05 7.64 4.64
C VAL A 15 -19.44 7.14 5.02
N THR A 16 -19.56 6.36 6.10
CA THR A 16 -20.86 5.91 6.62
C THR A 16 -21.71 7.07 7.12
N VAL A 17 -21.13 8.03 7.86
CA VAL A 17 -21.88 9.23 8.32
C VAL A 17 -22.36 10.06 7.13
N LEU A 18 -21.53 10.28 6.11
CA LEU A 18 -21.96 11.02 4.91
C LEU A 18 -23.00 10.25 4.10
N SER A 19 -22.86 8.94 4.00
CA SER A 19 -23.80 8.07 3.29
C SER A 19 -25.17 8.03 3.97
N THR A 20 -25.22 7.92 5.30
CA THR A 20 -26.48 7.99 6.06
C THR A 20 -27.17 9.34 5.94
N LEU A 21 -26.41 10.45 5.95
CA LEU A 21 -26.99 11.78 5.70
C LEU A 21 -27.58 11.89 4.27
N ALA A 22 -26.86 11.38 3.27
CA ALA A 22 -27.34 11.33 1.89
C ALA A 22 -28.56 10.41 1.72
N GLU A 23 -28.60 9.28 2.42
CA GLU A 23 -29.73 8.35 2.45
C GLU A 23 -30.99 9.04 2.98
N LEU A 24 -30.89 9.69 4.14
CA LEU A 24 -32.00 10.43 4.75
C LEU A 24 -32.50 11.56 3.84
N ALA A 25 -31.57 12.26 3.18
CA ALA A 25 -31.86 13.30 2.21
C ALA A 25 -32.66 12.77 1.01
N LEU A 26 -32.20 11.65 0.42
CA LEU A 26 -32.86 11.00 -0.71
C LEU A 26 -34.24 10.46 -0.33
N LEU A 27 -34.34 9.80 0.82
CA LEU A 27 -35.59 9.23 1.33
C LEU A 27 -36.64 10.32 1.59
N SER A 28 -36.24 11.46 2.16
CA SER A 28 -37.12 12.63 2.32
C SER A 28 -37.66 13.14 0.99
N PHE A 29 -36.81 13.19 -0.04
CA PHE A 29 -37.22 13.58 -1.38
C PHE A 29 -38.19 12.59 -2.02
N LEU A 30 -37.91 11.28 -1.93
CA LEU A 30 -38.76 10.23 -2.48
C LEU A 30 -40.16 10.25 -1.85
N PHE A 31 -40.28 10.50 -0.55
CA PHE A 31 -41.58 10.65 0.10
C PHE A 31 -42.36 11.87 -0.37
N VAL A 32 -41.69 12.99 -0.63
CA VAL A 32 -42.35 14.20 -1.16
C VAL A 32 -42.81 13.97 -2.58
N LEU A 33 -42.00 13.31 -3.42
CA LEU A 33 -42.42 12.92 -4.77
C LEU A 33 -43.62 11.95 -4.76
N ASN A 34 -43.61 10.96 -3.87
CA ASN A 34 -44.72 10.04 -3.74
C ASN A 34 -46.01 10.78 -3.37
N ASN A 35 -45.95 11.66 -2.36
CA ASN A 35 -47.10 12.48 -1.96
C ASN A 35 -47.57 13.44 -3.07
N LEU A 36 -46.66 14.04 -3.84
CA LEU A 36 -47.02 14.85 -5.01
C LEU A 36 -47.73 14.04 -6.09
N HIS A 37 -47.27 12.82 -6.32
CA HIS A 37 -47.88 11.92 -7.29
C HIS A 37 -49.31 11.57 -6.87
N GLU A 38 -49.53 11.19 -5.62
CA GLU A 38 -50.86 10.90 -5.10
C GLU A 38 -51.77 12.14 -5.11
N CYS A 39 -51.26 13.31 -4.73
CA CYS A 39 -51.98 14.58 -4.86
C CYS A 39 -52.45 14.84 -6.30
N LYS A 40 -51.58 14.63 -7.30
CA LYS A 40 -51.95 14.79 -8.71
C LYS A 40 -53.00 13.77 -9.16
N GLN A 41 -53.00 12.55 -8.61
CA GLN A 41 -54.04 11.57 -8.88
C GLN A 41 -55.38 12.00 -8.29
N LEU A 42 -55.39 12.44 -7.03
CA LEU A 42 -56.58 12.95 -6.36
C LEU A 42 -57.16 14.18 -7.07
N GLN A 43 -56.32 15.11 -7.53
CA GLN A 43 -56.75 16.29 -8.31
C GLN A 43 -57.44 15.90 -9.64
N ARG A 44 -57.12 14.75 -10.21
CA ARG A 44 -57.76 14.21 -11.42
C ARG A 44 -59.03 13.42 -11.12
N GLY A 45 -59.51 13.43 -9.88
CA GLY A 45 -60.66 12.65 -9.43
C GLY A 45 -60.40 11.14 -9.36
N ARG A 46 -59.14 10.69 -9.45
CA ARG A 46 -58.80 9.27 -9.30
C ARG A 46 -58.77 8.90 -7.82
N SER A 47 -59.14 7.65 -7.55
CA SER A 47 -59.05 7.09 -6.21
C SER A 47 -57.64 6.65 -5.87
N VAL A 48 -57.23 6.88 -4.62
CA VAL A 48 -55.95 6.44 -4.06
C VAL A 48 -56.24 5.53 -2.86
N GLN A 49 -55.66 4.32 -2.86
CA GLN A 49 -55.80 3.38 -1.76
C GLN A 49 -54.70 3.61 -0.71
N VAL A 50 -55.08 3.74 0.55
CA VAL A 50 -54.12 3.98 1.65
C VAL A 50 -53.16 2.81 1.83
N ARG A 51 -53.64 1.56 1.74
CA ARG A 51 -52.77 0.37 1.82
C ARG A 51 -51.71 0.36 0.72
N GLN A 52 -52.05 0.81 -0.49
CA GLN A 52 -51.09 0.88 -1.60
C GLN A 52 -50.04 1.96 -1.36
N HIS A 53 -50.44 3.14 -0.86
CA HIS A 53 -49.51 4.19 -0.44
C HIS A 53 -48.53 3.69 0.61
N LEU A 54 -49.03 3.06 1.69
CA LEU A 54 -48.19 2.50 2.76
C LEU A 54 -47.24 1.40 2.25
N ARG A 55 -47.68 0.57 1.31
CA ARG A 55 -46.82 -0.45 0.70
C ARG A 55 -45.73 0.19 -0.16
N ARG A 56 -46.05 1.26 -0.90
CA ARG A 56 -45.11 1.97 -1.77
C ARG A 56 -44.07 2.75 -0.96
N THR A 57 -44.47 3.41 0.13
CA THR A 57 -43.52 4.09 1.03
C THR A 57 -42.57 3.11 1.68
N ARG A 58 -43.06 1.96 2.19
CA ARG A 58 -42.20 0.88 2.71
C ARG A 58 -41.24 0.35 1.65
N LEU A 59 -41.71 0.11 0.42
CA LEU A 59 -40.87 -0.36 -0.67
C LEU A 59 -39.76 0.66 -1.00
N LEU A 60 -40.09 1.95 -1.10
CA LEU A 60 -39.12 3.01 -1.35
C LEU A 60 -38.05 3.08 -0.26
N SER A 61 -38.43 2.98 1.02
CA SER A 61 -37.47 2.95 2.13
C SER A 61 -36.54 1.74 2.04
N VAL A 62 -37.08 0.55 1.78
CA VAL A 62 -36.28 -0.68 1.68
C VAL A 62 -35.31 -0.61 0.49
N VAL A 63 -35.75 -0.10 -0.66
CA VAL A 63 -34.90 0.07 -1.84
C VAL A 63 -33.80 1.10 -1.58
N CYS A 64 -34.13 2.22 -0.93
CA CYS A 64 -33.15 3.26 -0.58
C CYS A 64 -32.08 2.70 0.38
N LEU A 65 -32.51 2.05 1.47
CA LEU A 65 -31.61 1.42 2.43
C LEU A 65 -30.72 0.36 1.76
N GLY A 66 -31.31 -0.50 0.92
CA GLY A 66 -30.56 -1.53 0.19
C GLY A 66 -29.49 -0.95 -0.75
N ALA A 67 -29.78 0.18 -1.41
CA ALA A 67 -28.83 0.85 -2.28
C ALA A 67 -27.64 1.45 -1.51
N PHE A 68 -27.90 2.11 -0.38
CA PHE A 68 -26.84 2.67 0.45
C PHE A 68 -26.02 1.59 1.17
N PHE A 69 -26.67 0.52 1.62
CA PHE A 69 -25.97 -0.65 2.14
C PHE A 69 -25.03 -1.27 1.09
N ALA A 70 -25.50 -1.45 -0.15
CA ALA A 70 -24.65 -1.95 -1.23
C ALA A 70 -23.45 -1.01 -1.50
N LEU A 71 -23.67 0.29 -1.48
CA LEU A 71 -22.62 1.30 -1.66
C LEU A 71 -21.58 1.24 -0.53
N GLU A 72 -21.99 1.05 0.72
CA GLU A 72 -21.07 0.85 1.85
C GLU A 72 -20.26 -0.44 1.73
N VAL A 73 -20.91 -1.55 1.33
CA VAL A 73 -20.24 -2.83 1.12
C VAL A 73 -19.17 -2.70 0.04
N VAL A 74 -19.52 -2.11 -1.12
CA VAL A 74 -18.57 -1.88 -2.21
C VAL A 74 -17.43 -0.98 -1.72
N PHE A 75 -17.73 0.09 -0.97
CA PHE A 75 -16.68 0.95 -0.41
C PHE A 75 -15.75 0.21 0.53
N SER A 76 -16.29 -0.63 1.42
CA SER A 76 -15.49 -1.40 2.36
C SER A 76 -14.50 -2.34 1.66
N PHE A 77 -14.85 -2.90 0.49
CA PHE A 77 -13.94 -3.74 -0.31
C PHE A 77 -12.76 -2.98 -0.91
N TYR A 78 -12.90 -1.67 -1.16
CA TYR A 78 -11.86 -0.85 -1.77
C TYR A 78 -11.12 0.05 -0.77
N ASN A 79 -11.37 -0.15 0.53
CA ASN A 79 -10.82 0.65 1.62
C ASN A 79 -9.62 -0.05 2.26
N ASP A 80 -8.51 -0.13 1.52
CA ASP A 80 -7.35 -0.91 1.94
C ASP A 80 -6.46 -0.15 2.94
N PRO A 81 -6.10 -0.77 4.08
CA PRO A 81 -5.15 -0.20 5.01
C PRO A 81 -3.73 -0.30 4.42
N VAL A 82 -3.01 0.82 4.40
CA VAL A 82 -1.63 0.88 3.91
C VAL A 82 -0.77 1.61 4.94
N ASN A 83 0.48 1.16 5.11
CA ASN A 83 1.43 1.88 5.93
C ASN A 83 1.87 3.16 5.22
N ASN A 84 1.79 4.29 5.92
CA ASN A 84 2.34 5.54 5.43
C ASN A 84 3.86 5.48 5.53
N VAL A 85 4.51 5.00 4.48
CA VAL A 85 5.96 4.95 4.39
C VAL A 85 6.45 6.33 3.98
N GLN A 86 7.22 6.97 4.87
CA GLN A 86 7.97 8.17 4.55
C GLN A 86 9.45 7.80 4.43
N ILE A 87 10.13 8.40 3.47
CA ILE A 87 11.57 8.24 3.34
C ILE A 87 12.22 9.27 4.26
N GLU A 88 12.96 8.80 5.26
CA GLU A 88 13.81 9.65 6.11
C GLU A 88 15.27 9.42 5.74
N ILE A 89 16.05 10.49 5.67
CA ILE A 89 17.50 10.43 5.42
C ILE A 89 18.22 10.46 6.77
N HIS A 90 19.06 9.46 7.02
CA HIS A 90 19.82 9.32 8.27
C HIS A 90 21.29 8.99 7.98
N GLU A 91 22.16 9.34 8.93
CA GLU A 91 23.54 8.86 8.94
C GLU A 91 23.55 7.33 9.03
N CYS A 92 24.25 6.72 8.09
CA CYS A 92 24.33 5.27 7.93
C CYS A 92 25.76 4.83 7.66
N ILE A 93 26.02 3.55 7.89
CA ILE A 93 27.20 2.88 7.36
C ILE A 93 26.75 2.06 6.17
N THR A 94 27.40 2.28 5.04
CA THR A 94 27.13 1.58 3.78
C THR A 94 28.18 0.51 3.59
N ALA A 95 27.77 -0.74 3.38
CA ALA A 95 28.65 -1.78 2.87
C ALA A 95 28.33 -1.98 1.39
N SER A 96 29.25 -1.56 0.53
CA SER A 96 29.08 -1.60 -0.93
C SER A 96 30.33 -2.14 -1.60
N ASN A 97 30.24 -2.34 -2.92
CA ASN A 97 31.36 -2.66 -3.80
C ASN A 97 32.39 -1.52 -3.93
N SER A 98 32.43 -0.58 -2.98
CA SER A 98 33.25 0.60 -3.06
C SER A 98 34.73 0.29 -2.76
N VAL A 99 35.55 0.77 -3.69
CA VAL A 99 37.02 0.88 -3.67
C VAL A 99 37.50 1.87 -2.60
N LYS A 100 36.58 2.51 -1.86
CA LYS A 100 36.90 3.53 -0.87
C LYS A 100 37.58 2.90 0.34
N ASP A 101 38.60 3.60 0.84
CA ASP A 101 39.40 3.17 1.98
C ASP A 101 38.53 2.85 3.18
N SER A 102 38.83 1.72 3.82
CA SER A 102 38.26 1.35 5.10
C SER A 102 38.51 2.49 6.09
N GLY A 103 37.45 3.17 6.53
CA GLY A 103 37.54 4.04 7.69
C GLY A 103 37.74 3.24 8.99
N ASP A 104 37.71 3.96 10.11
CA ASP A 104 38.01 3.50 11.46
C ASP A 104 37.48 2.09 11.79
N SER A 105 38.22 1.34 12.62
CA SER A 105 37.94 -0.03 13.09
C SER A 105 36.48 -0.27 13.53
N THR A 106 35.82 0.75 14.06
CA THR A 106 34.42 0.74 14.48
C THR A 106 33.43 0.64 13.31
N GLN A 107 33.76 1.22 12.15
CA GLN A 107 32.96 1.16 10.92
C GLN A 107 33.01 -0.25 10.30
N PHE A 108 34.15 -0.93 10.43
CA PHE A 108 34.33 -2.30 9.95
C PHE A 108 33.43 -3.31 10.70
N LEU A 109 33.26 -3.14 12.02
CA LEU A 109 32.39 -4.00 12.82
C LEU A 109 30.92 -3.92 12.37
N ARG A 110 30.38 -2.71 12.21
CA ARG A 110 28.99 -2.53 11.76
C ARG A 110 28.78 -2.92 10.29
N ALA A 111 29.81 -2.76 9.45
CA ALA A 111 29.77 -3.29 8.09
C ALA A 111 29.71 -4.82 8.07
N SER A 112 30.35 -5.49 9.04
CA SER A 112 30.24 -6.95 9.17
C SER A 112 28.80 -7.41 9.42
N ASP A 113 28.01 -6.67 10.20
CA ASP A 113 26.59 -7.00 10.43
C ASP A 113 25.81 -6.97 9.11
N ILE A 114 26.05 -5.96 8.26
CA ILE A 114 25.46 -5.87 6.91
C ILE A 114 25.87 -7.09 6.07
N LEU A 115 27.15 -7.44 6.07
CA LEU A 115 27.67 -8.56 5.26
C LEU A 115 27.16 -9.93 5.75
N VAL A 116 26.76 -10.04 7.00
CA VAL A 116 26.14 -11.24 7.57
C VAL A 116 24.67 -11.32 7.18
N GLU A 117 23.90 -10.24 7.38
CA GLU A 117 22.46 -10.23 7.11
C GLU A 117 22.14 -10.22 5.61
N CYS A 118 22.93 -9.50 4.80
CA CYS A 118 22.72 -9.34 3.36
C CYS A 118 23.40 -10.45 2.55
N ARG A 119 23.27 -11.69 3.01
CA ARG A 119 23.80 -12.88 2.31
C ARG A 119 22.67 -13.86 2.02
N ARG A 120 22.61 -14.36 0.78
CA ARG A 120 21.69 -15.43 0.39
C ARG A 120 22.48 -16.67 -0.01
N LEU A 121 21.96 -17.84 0.35
CA LEU A 121 22.46 -19.14 -0.08
C LEU A 121 21.42 -19.78 -0.98
N ASP A 122 21.74 -19.94 -2.26
CA ASP A 122 20.85 -20.52 -3.27
C ASP A 122 21.58 -21.67 -3.99
N ASN A 123 21.04 -22.89 -3.98
CA ASN A 123 21.59 -24.04 -4.72
C ASN A 123 23.12 -24.28 -4.53
N GLY A 124 23.64 -24.07 -3.33
CA GLY A 124 25.06 -24.25 -3.06
C GLY A 124 25.94 -23.12 -3.61
N THR A 125 25.38 -21.95 -3.92
CA THR A 125 26.14 -20.71 -4.16
C THR A 125 25.76 -19.66 -3.13
N ILE A 126 26.76 -18.99 -2.59
CA ILE A 126 26.61 -17.84 -1.71
C ILE A 126 26.62 -16.58 -2.56
N THR A 127 25.54 -15.82 -2.49
CA THR A 127 25.41 -14.49 -3.07
C THR A 127 25.51 -13.45 -1.96
N GLN A 128 26.48 -12.55 -2.07
CA GLN A 128 26.65 -11.44 -1.14
C GLN A 128 26.04 -10.17 -1.74
N PHE A 129 25.14 -9.52 -1.01
CA PHE A 129 24.56 -8.23 -1.34
C PHE A 129 25.20 -7.15 -0.48
N GLY A 130 25.28 -5.94 -1.03
CA GLY A 130 25.58 -4.74 -0.25
C GLY A 130 24.39 -4.35 0.63
N GLY A 131 24.54 -3.32 1.43
CA GLY A 131 23.44 -2.81 2.25
C GLY A 131 23.83 -1.61 3.08
N ASN A 132 22.85 -1.10 3.81
CA ASN A 132 22.96 0.07 4.64
C ASN A 132 22.57 -0.28 6.08
N PHE A 133 23.40 0.10 7.03
CA PHE A 133 23.11 0.02 8.45
C PHE A 133 22.73 1.40 8.99
N SER A 134 21.53 1.51 9.54
CA SER A 134 21.07 2.74 10.18
C SER A 134 21.62 2.84 11.60
N SER A 135 22.45 3.87 11.87
CA SER A 135 22.96 4.13 13.22
C SER A 135 21.84 4.45 14.22
N ARG A 136 20.70 4.96 13.74
CA ARG A 136 19.55 5.37 14.57
C ARG A 136 18.61 4.21 14.90
N THR A 137 18.22 3.43 13.91
CA THR A 137 17.23 2.35 14.07
C THR A 137 17.87 0.98 14.30
N GLN A 138 19.19 0.87 14.11
CA GLN A 138 19.95 -0.40 14.20
C GLN A 138 19.39 -1.47 13.24
N GLN A 139 18.84 -1.04 12.10
CA GLN A 139 18.32 -1.92 11.07
C GLN A 139 19.27 -1.97 9.87
N VAL A 140 19.38 -3.15 9.28
CA VAL A 140 20.08 -3.38 8.01
C VAL A 140 19.05 -3.40 6.88
N GLU A 141 19.33 -2.64 5.83
CA GLU A 141 18.59 -2.68 4.57
C GLU A 141 19.51 -3.20 3.47
N CYS A 142 19.18 -4.37 2.93
CA CYS A 142 20.00 -5.01 1.90
C CYS A 142 19.69 -4.47 0.52
N SER A 143 20.74 -4.26 -0.27
CA SER A 143 20.62 -3.97 -1.70
C SER A 143 20.02 -5.15 -2.45
N THR A 144 19.28 -4.85 -3.51
CA THR A 144 18.79 -5.84 -4.48
C THR A 144 19.89 -6.30 -5.43
N GLU A 145 20.95 -5.51 -5.59
CA GLU A 145 22.08 -5.82 -6.49
C GLU A 145 23.14 -6.61 -5.73
N ALA A 146 23.51 -7.76 -6.29
CA ALA A 146 24.58 -8.58 -5.74
C ALA A 146 25.93 -7.87 -5.93
N MET A 147 26.84 -8.03 -4.96
CA MET A 147 28.24 -7.61 -5.09
C MET A 147 29.06 -8.74 -5.70
N TYR A 148 28.94 -9.95 -5.15
CA TYR A 148 29.68 -11.11 -5.65
C TYR A 148 29.00 -12.44 -5.31
N THR A 149 29.32 -13.47 -6.07
CA THR A 149 28.87 -14.85 -5.93
C THR A 149 30.05 -15.81 -5.82
N HIS A 150 29.88 -16.87 -5.02
CA HIS A 150 30.86 -17.97 -4.94
C HIS A 150 30.18 -19.30 -4.56
N PRO A 151 30.71 -20.45 -4.99
CA PRO A 151 30.17 -21.75 -4.60
C PRO A 151 30.41 -22.05 -3.11
N LEU A 152 29.52 -22.86 -2.52
CA LEU A 152 29.59 -23.40 -1.17
C LEU A 152 30.35 -24.74 -1.23
N GLY A 153 31.67 -24.71 -1.05
CA GLY A 153 32.53 -25.88 -1.14
C GLY A 153 33.93 -25.52 -1.64
N ASP A 154 34.85 -26.48 -1.55
CA ASP A 154 36.27 -26.25 -1.85
C ASP A 154 36.53 -25.78 -3.29
N GLU A 155 37.50 -24.88 -3.32
CA GLU A 155 38.09 -24.13 -4.42
C GLU A 155 38.26 -24.98 -5.68
N THR A 156 37.53 -24.62 -6.74
CA THR A 156 37.86 -25.06 -8.09
C THR A 156 39.21 -24.46 -8.47
N SER A 157 40.25 -25.27 -8.39
CA SER A 157 41.58 -25.01 -8.94
C SER A 157 41.50 -24.90 -10.47
N GLU A 158 41.17 -23.73 -11.03
CA GLU A 158 41.66 -23.33 -12.35
C GLU A 158 43.16 -22.98 -12.37
N GLU A 159 43.86 -23.25 -13.46
CA GLU A 159 45.28 -22.90 -13.55
C GLU A 159 45.42 -21.39 -13.84
N ILE A 160 46.08 -20.66 -12.93
CA ILE A 160 46.60 -19.31 -13.21
C ILE A 160 48.04 -19.49 -13.71
N VAL A 161 48.31 -18.98 -14.92
CA VAL A 161 49.68 -18.82 -15.41
C VAL A 161 50.29 -17.64 -14.65
N ALA A 162 51.43 -17.86 -13.98
CA ALA A 162 52.12 -16.91 -13.08
C ALA A 162 52.56 -15.57 -13.72
N ASP A 163 52.24 -15.32 -14.99
CA ASP A 163 52.75 -14.21 -15.81
C ASP A 163 51.87 -12.92 -15.78
N VAL A 164 50.93 -12.78 -14.84
CA VAL A 164 49.98 -11.62 -14.79
C VAL A 164 49.67 -11.16 -13.35
N PRO A 165 49.24 -9.90 -13.17
CA PRO A 165 49.91 -8.90 -12.34
C PRO A 165 49.97 -9.20 -10.84
N PHE A 166 51.12 -8.85 -10.27
CA PHE A 166 51.53 -9.01 -8.88
C PHE A 166 51.13 -7.80 -8.05
N GLY A 167 50.34 -8.01 -7.00
CA GLY A 167 50.18 -7.01 -5.94
C GLY A 167 50.92 -7.50 -4.71
N CYS A 168 52.02 -6.85 -4.39
CA CYS A 168 52.82 -7.22 -3.24
C CYS A 168 52.95 -6.01 -2.32
N VAL A 169 52.70 -6.22 -1.03
CA VAL A 169 52.77 -5.17 -0.02
C VAL A 169 53.94 -5.51 0.88
N SER A 170 54.92 -4.60 0.96
CA SER A 170 56.02 -4.72 1.91
C SER A 170 55.47 -4.60 3.34
N GLY A 171 55.30 -5.75 3.99
CA GLY A 171 54.89 -5.86 5.39
C GLY A 171 56.04 -5.53 6.33
N GLY A 172 56.36 -4.24 6.49
CA GLY A 172 57.22 -3.72 7.58
C GLY A 172 58.39 -4.63 7.99
N GLU A 173 58.54 -4.88 9.30
CA GLU A 173 59.59 -5.74 9.88
C GLU A 173 59.29 -7.25 9.78
N GLU A 174 58.07 -7.65 9.41
CA GLU A 174 57.60 -9.05 9.41
C GLU A 174 57.77 -9.76 8.05
N GLY A 175 58.29 -9.08 7.05
CA GLY A 175 58.51 -9.60 5.71
C GLY A 175 57.41 -9.20 4.73
N ALA A 176 57.75 -9.07 3.44
CA ALA A 176 56.73 -8.79 2.42
C ALA A 176 55.98 -10.07 2.07
N ALA A 177 54.65 -10.00 2.14
CA ALA A 177 53.75 -11.01 1.63
C ALA A 177 53.15 -10.53 0.30
N CYS A 178 53.12 -11.43 -0.68
CA CYS A 178 52.60 -11.15 -2.00
C CYS A 178 51.37 -12.01 -2.28
N VAL A 179 50.41 -11.43 -3.00
CA VAL A 179 49.20 -12.13 -3.45
C VAL A 179 49.04 -11.87 -4.95
N PHE A 180 48.74 -12.92 -5.69
CA PHE A 180 48.41 -12.82 -7.10
C PHE A 180 46.90 -12.62 -7.25
N VAL A 181 46.53 -11.55 -7.97
CA VAL A 181 45.12 -11.28 -8.28
C VAL A 181 44.97 -11.16 -9.78
N GLN A 182 44.21 -12.09 -10.36
CA GLN A 182 43.87 -12.08 -11.77
C GLN A 182 42.39 -11.78 -11.94
N GLN A 183 42.06 -10.97 -12.95
CA GLN A 183 40.68 -10.72 -13.34
C GLN A 183 40.43 -11.23 -14.76
N ARG A 184 39.42 -12.09 -14.91
CA ARG A 184 38.98 -12.66 -16.20
C ARG A 184 37.50 -12.31 -16.41
N GLY A 185 37.23 -11.18 -17.06
CA GLY A 185 35.87 -10.64 -17.18
C GLY A 185 35.29 -10.31 -15.81
N ASN A 186 34.22 -11.02 -15.42
CA ASN A 186 33.56 -10.88 -14.12
C ASN A 186 34.19 -11.79 -13.04
N LEU A 187 35.11 -12.69 -13.38
CA LEU A 187 35.76 -13.55 -12.39
C LEU A 187 37.00 -12.86 -11.82
N SER A 188 37.12 -12.90 -10.50
CA SER A 188 38.31 -12.53 -9.75
C SER A 188 38.91 -13.78 -9.12
N LEU A 189 40.19 -14.00 -9.38
CA LEU A 189 40.95 -15.14 -8.90
C LEU A 189 42.07 -14.60 -7.99
N ILE A 190 42.13 -15.08 -6.75
CA ILE A 190 43.07 -14.60 -5.73
C ILE A 190 43.85 -15.78 -5.16
N SER A 191 45.18 -15.73 -5.23
CA SER A 191 46.04 -16.79 -4.70
C SER A 191 46.12 -16.79 -3.16
N ALA A 192 46.65 -17.87 -2.61
CA ALA A 192 47.23 -17.86 -1.26
C ALA A 192 48.38 -16.81 -1.16
N PRO A 193 48.73 -16.34 0.06
CA PRO A 193 49.86 -15.44 0.26
C PRO A 193 51.17 -16.21 0.11
N PHE A 194 52.20 -15.54 -0.43
CA PHE A 194 53.56 -16.05 -0.52
C PHE A 194 54.53 -15.06 0.09
N PHE A 195 55.57 -15.57 0.74
CA PHE A 195 56.66 -14.73 1.22
C PHE A 195 57.73 -14.54 0.15
N LEU A 196 58.49 -13.45 0.23
CA LEU A 196 59.52 -13.08 -0.75
C LEU A 196 60.57 -14.17 -1.02
N ASP A 197 60.88 -14.98 -0.03
CA ASP A 197 61.82 -16.11 -0.11
C ASP A 197 61.23 -17.31 -0.88
N GLU A 198 59.91 -17.47 -0.86
CA GLU A 198 59.18 -18.53 -1.57
C GLU A 198 58.98 -18.22 -3.05
N LEU A 199 59.14 -16.96 -3.47
CA LEU A 199 58.92 -16.54 -4.86
C LEU A 199 59.79 -17.29 -5.86
N SER A 200 60.98 -17.73 -5.45
CA SER A 200 61.93 -18.45 -6.31
C SER A 200 61.55 -19.92 -6.57
N ILE A 201 60.58 -20.46 -5.81
CA ILE A 201 60.17 -21.87 -5.81
C ILE A 201 58.69 -22.01 -6.19
N LEU A 202 58.06 -20.93 -6.66
CA LEU A 202 56.65 -20.93 -7.04
C LEU A 202 56.39 -21.95 -8.17
N PRO A 203 55.44 -22.88 -7.99
CA PRO A 203 55.01 -23.76 -9.06
C PRO A 203 54.32 -22.95 -10.16
N ASP A 204 54.33 -23.49 -11.39
CA ASP A 204 53.71 -22.85 -12.57
C ASP A 204 52.19 -22.63 -12.42
N THR A 205 51.56 -23.35 -11.47
CA THR A 205 50.13 -23.31 -11.17
C THR A 205 49.90 -23.09 -9.68
N LEU A 206 49.06 -22.11 -9.33
CA LEU A 206 48.79 -21.74 -7.93
C LEU A 206 47.31 -21.99 -7.54
N PRO A 207 47.04 -22.48 -6.32
CA PRO A 207 45.69 -22.53 -5.80
C PRO A 207 45.15 -21.11 -5.62
N HIS A 208 43.87 -20.94 -5.94
CA HIS A 208 43.22 -19.63 -5.88
C HIS A 208 41.75 -19.75 -5.54
N ILE A 209 41.26 -18.63 -5.02
CA ILE A 209 39.89 -18.40 -4.62
C ILE A 209 39.18 -17.75 -5.80
N ILE A 210 38.25 -18.47 -6.42
CA ILE A 210 37.38 -17.92 -7.47
C ILE A 210 36.21 -17.17 -6.83
N THR A 211 35.96 -15.96 -7.31
CA THR A 211 34.81 -15.14 -6.96
C THR A 211 34.26 -14.47 -8.21
N GLU A 212 32.97 -14.62 -8.47
CA GLU A 212 32.29 -13.91 -9.55
C GLU A 212 31.79 -12.56 -9.04
N LEU A 213 32.21 -11.49 -9.68
CA LEU A 213 31.89 -10.10 -9.35
C LEU A 213 30.71 -9.63 -10.20
N HIS A 214 29.72 -9.03 -9.55
CA HIS A 214 28.54 -8.43 -10.21
C HIS A 214 28.69 -6.93 -10.40
N PHE A 215 29.92 -6.42 -10.33
CA PHE A 215 30.25 -5.02 -10.56
C PHE A 215 31.48 -4.92 -11.45
N THR A 216 31.67 -3.78 -12.09
CA THR A 216 32.91 -3.48 -12.81
C THR A 216 33.95 -3.03 -11.80
N PRO A 217 34.96 -3.85 -11.46
CA PRO A 217 35.99 -3.43 -10.53
C PRO A 217 36.80 -2.27 -11.13
N PRO A 218 37.43 -1.45 -10.28
CA PRO A 218 38.33 -0.40 -10.76
C PRO A 218 39.44 -1.03 -11.62
N SER A 219 39.96 -0.26 -12.57
CA SER A 219 41.09 -0.69 -13.42
C SER A 219 42.35 -1.05 -12.64
N ASN A 220 42.41 -0.70 -11.35
CA ASN A 220 43.53 -0.99 -10.48
C ASN A 220 43.24 -2.21 -9.56
N VAL A 221 43.66 -3.39 -10.03
CA VAL A 221 43.61 -4.66 -9.29
C VAL A 221 44.47 -4.62 -8.00
N SER A 222 45.38 -3.65 -7.88
CA SER A 222 46.26 -3.53 -6.72
C SER A 222 45.51 -3.36 -5.41
N LEU A 223 44.31 -2.75 -5.40
CA LEU A 223 43.55 -2.59 -4.16
C LEU A 223 43.09 -3.94 -3.59
N PHE A 224 42.61 -4.84 -4.44
CA PHE A 224 42.20 -6.18 -4.00
C PHE A 224 43.39 -6.96 -3.48
N ALA A 225 44.54 -6.86 -4.14
CA ALA A 225 45.77 -7.49 -3.67
C ALA A 225 46.21 -6.91 -2.32
N THR A 226 46.23 -5.58 -2.15
CA THR A 226 46.57 -4.93 -0.87
C THR A 226 45.64 -5.38 0.26
N ARG A 227 44.32 -5.41 0.02
CA ARG A 227 43.35 -5.89 1.01
C ARG A 227 43.54 -7.36 1.34
N ALA A 228 43.85 -8.20 0.35
CA ALA A 228 44.15 -9.61 0.54
C ALA A 228 45.40 -9.79 1.41
N THR A 229 46.51 -9.15 1.05
CA THR A 229 47.76 -9.21 1.82
C THR A 229 47.57 -8.74 3.26
N ASN A 230 46.88 -7.62 3.47
CA ASN A 230 46.60 -7.11 4.82
C ASN A 230 45.75 -8.09 5.64
N ALA A 231 44.75 -8.74 5.04
CA ALA A 231 43.95 -9.75 5.70
C ALA A 231 44.79 -10.98 6.11
N PHE A 232 45.71 -11.41 5.25
CA PHE A 232 46.62 -12.51 5.56
C PHE A 232 47.60 -12.18 6.69
N LEU A 233 48.18 -10.97 6.70
CA LEU A 233 49.03 -10.49 7.81
C LEU A 233 48.27 -10.45 9.15
N GLN A 234 46.95 -10.25 9.11
CA GLN A 234 46.07 -10.30 10.29
C GLN A 234 45.61 -11.73 10.64
N ASN A 235 46.21 -12.77 10.04
CA ASN A 235 45.85 -14.19 10.22
C ASN A 235 44.41 -14.54 9.82
N ILE A 236 43.82 -13.81 8.87
CA ILE A 236 42.47 -14.11 8.35
C ILE A 236 42.60 -15.06 7.15
N GLN A 237 42.39 -16.36 7.41
CA GLN A 237 42.62 -17.42 6.42
C GLN A 237 41.33 -18.00 5.80
N GLY A 238 40.16 -17.75 6.39
CA GLY A 238 38.89 -18.32 5.92
C GLY A 238 38.43 -17.73 4.58
N PRO A 239 38.15 -18.53 3.53
CA PRO A 239 37.81 -18.02 2.20
C PRO A 239 36.61 -17.08 2.16
N SER A 240 35.59 -17.29 3.00
CA SER A 240 34.42 -16.39 3.08
C SER A 240 34.75 -15.08 3.79
N ALA A 241 35.59 -15.10 4.83
CA ALA A 241 36.02 -13.89 5.54
C ALA A 241 36.94 -13.04 4.66
N LEU A 242 37.84 -13.70 3.91
CA LEU A 242 38.73 -13.06 2.97
C LEU A 242 37.95 -12.33 1.85
N ARG A 243 36.98 -13.00 1.23
CA ARG A 243 36.10 -12.39 0.20
C ARG A 243 35.38 -11.15 0.72
N ARG A 244 34.91 -11.17 1.97
CA ARG A 244 34.28 -10.00 2.61
C ARG A 244 35.25 -8.84 2.69
N ILE A 245 36.46 -9.04 3.20
CA ILE A 245 37.45 -7.95 3.35
C ILE A 245 37.89 -7.39 1.99
N ILE A 246 38.11 -8.26 1.01
CA ILE A 246 38.66 -7.86 -0.28
C ILE A 246 37.61 -7.09 -1.09
N TYR A 247 36.40 -7.64 -1.23
CA TYR A 247 35.40 -7.15 -2.18
C TYR A 247 34.36 -6.21 -1.58
N SER A 248 34.31 -6.04 -0.26
CA SER A 248 33.44 -5.05 0.37
C SER A 248 34.24 -3.85 0.89
N GLY A 249 33.67 -2.67 0.73
CA GLY A 249 34.11 -1.44 1.38
C GLY A 249 33.02 -0.95 2.33
N ALA A 250 33.44 -0.29 3.41
CA ALA A 250 32.56 0.35 4.36
C ALA A 250 32.78 1.87 4.32
N SER A 251 31.70 2.65 4.24
CA SER A 251 31.79 4.11 4.35
C SER A 251 30.59 4.69 5.08
N GLU A 252 30.83 5.75 5.86
CA GLU A 252 29.76 6.60 6.38
C GLU A 252 29.13 7.38 5.23
N ASP A 253 27.80 7.39 5.20
CA ASP A 253 27.00 8.11 4.21
C ASP A 253 25.67 8.57 4.82
N GLN A 254 24.84 9.23 4.01
CA GLN A 254 23.46 9.57 4.32
C GLN A 254 22.51 8.70 3.49
N CYS A 255 21.88 7.73 4.14
CA CYS A 255 21.00 6.77 3.50
C CYS A 255 19.52 7.12 3.71
N ALA A 256 18.73 6.87 2.68
CA ALA A 256 17.28 6.90 2.73
C ALA A 256 16.75 5.60 3.33
N PHE A 257 16.05 5.66 4.47
CA PHE A 257 15.38 4.52 5.09
C PHE A 257 13.85 4.70 5.03
N PRO A 258 13.09 3.64 4.70
CA PRO A 258 11.63 3.68 4.76
C PRO A 258 11.17 3.63 6.22
N VAL A 259 10.59 4.72 6.71
CA VAL A 259 10.02 4.80 8.06
C VAL A 259 8.49 4.75 7.98
N VAL A 260 7.90 3.79 8.69
CA VAL A 260 6.45 3.68 8.82
C VAL A 260 5.95 4.74 9.80
N ARG A 261 5.44 5.87 9.30
CA ARG A 261 4.90 6.97 10.12
C ARG A 261 3.40 6.82 10.41
N GLY A 262 2.95 5.59 10.64
CA GLY A 262 1.57 5.26 10.99
C GLY A 262 0.76 4.70 9.82
N SER A 263 -0.51 4.39 10.09
CA SER A 263 -1.42 3.80 9.10
C SER A 263 -2.17 4.87 8.31
N ALA A 264 -2.21 4.65 7.01
CA ALA A 264 -2.98 5.38 6.03
C ALA A 264 -3.96 4.42 5.34
N THR A 265 -4.73 4.97 4.41
CA THR A 265 -5.73 4.24 3.65
C THR A 265 -5.58 4.57 2.18
N THR A 266 -5.61 3.57 1.31
CA THR A 266 -5.62 3.80 -0.13
C THR A 266 -6.97 3.47 -0.71
N VAL A 267 -7.52 4.40 -1.48
CA VAL A 267 -8.82 4.25 -2.14
C VAL A 267 -8.67 4.61 -3.63
N PRO A 268 -9.32 3.89 -4.56
CA PRO A 268 -9.36 4.27 -5.96
C PRO A 268 -10.01 5.65 -6.15
N LEU A 269 -9.40 6.52 -6.97
CA LEU A 269 -9.92 7.88 -7.21
C LEU A 269 -11.35 7.84 -7.75
N ALA A 270 -11.62 6.92 -8.68
CA ALA A 270 -12.95 6.74 -9.27
C ALA A 270 -14.03 6.45 -8.20
N MET A 271 -13.67 5.69 -7.16
CA MET A 271 -14.57 5.38 -6.04
C MET A 271 -14.94 6.64 -5.26
N ILE A 272 -13.95 7.48 -4.94
CA ILE A 272 -14.16 8.74 -4.21
C ILE A 272 -15.05 9.68 -5.04
N VAL A 273 -14.79 9.80 -6.34
CA VAL A 273 -15.58 10.66 -7.23
C VAL A 273 -17.02 10.14 -7.35
N ALA A 274 -17.22 8.84 -7.49
CA ALA A 274 -18.55 8.24 -7.56
C ALA A 274 -19.35 8.47 -6.27
N LEU A 275 -18.73 8.27 -5.11
CA LEU A 275 -19.35 8.57 -3.81
C LEU A 275 -19.74 10.03 -3.67
N ALA A 276 -18.82 10.94 -3.98
CA ALA A 276 -19.08 12.37 -3.94
C ALA A 276 -20.24 12.77 -4.88
N ALA A 277 -20.31 12.18 -6.07
CA ALA A 277 -21.41 12.41 -7.01
C ALA A 277 -22.75 11.91 -6.47
N VAL A 278 -22.81 10.70 -5.90
CA VAL A 278 -24.03 10.14 -5.29
C VAL A 278 -24.53 11.04 -4.16
N TRP A 279 -23.64 11.46 -3.26
CA TRP A 279 -23.99 12.37 -2.17
C TRP A 279 -24.46 13.73 -2.67
N ALA A 280 -23.76 14.31 -3.65
CA ALA A 280 -24.15 15.59 -4.23
C ALA A 280 -25.53 15.52 -4.89
N VAL A 281 -25.84 14.43 -5.62
CA VAL A 281 -27.16 14.22 -6.23
C VAL A 281 -28.23 14.07 -5.16
N ALA A 282 -28.00 13.28 -4.10
CA ALA A 282 -28.95 13.11 -3.01
C ALA A 282 -29.26 14.44 -2.29
N LEU A 283 -28.23 15.26 -2.04
CA LEU A 283 -28.38 16.57 -1.43
C LEU A 283 -29.09 17.56 -2.36
N ALA A 284 -28.79 17.55 -3.66
CA ALA A 284 -29.48 18.39 -4.64
C ALA A 284 -30.97 18.02 -4.76
N MET A 285 -31.29 16.72 -4.75
CA MET A 285 -32.66 16.21 -4.71
C MET A 285 -33.36 16.67 -3.43
N PHE A 286 -32.69 16.62 -2.27
CA PHE A 286 -33.23 17.15 -1.03
C PHE A 286 -33.47 18.66 -1.09
N ALA A 287 -32.57 19.45 -1.67
CA ALA A 287 -32.80 20.89 -1.84
C ALA A 287 -34.05 21.17 -2.70
N SER A 288 -34.32 20.35 -3.71
CA SER A 288 -35.53 20.48 -4.53
C SER A 288 -36.84 20.23 -3.77
N VAL A 289 -36.79 19.54 -2.62
CA VAL A 289 -37.95 19.30 -1.75
C VAL A 289 -38.60 20.62 -1.33
N PHE A 290 -37.82 21.67 -1.06
CA PHE A 290 -38.37 22.96 -0.65
C PHE A 290 -39.28 23.59 -1.71
N ALA A 291 -38.92 23.45 -2.99
CA ALA A 291 -39.76 23.91 -4.09
C ALA A 291 -40.97 22.99 -4.29
N LEU A 292 -40.74 21.68 -4.23
CA LEU A 292 -41.75 20.65 -4.49
C LEU A 292 -42.84 20.58 -3.41
N ARG A 293 -42.51 20.83 -2.14
CA ARG A 293 -43.47 20.81 -1.02
C ARG A 293 -44.63 21.78 -1.21
N ARG A 294 -44.44 22.88 -1.94
CA ARG A 294 -45.52 23.85 -2.24
C ARG A 294 -46.67 23.24 -3.04
N GLY A 295 -46.42 22.18 -3.81
CA GLY A 295 -47.45 21.49 -4.60
C GLY A 295 -48.21 20.39 -3.84
N VAL A 296 -47.82 20.04 -2.61
CA VAL A 296 -48.47 19.00 -1.81
C VAL A 296 -49.60 19.63 -1.02
N PHE A 297 -50.85 19.42 -1.43
CA PHE A 297 -52.02 19.95 -0.73
C PHE A 297 -52.55 19.01 0.37
N PHE A 298 -52.28 17.71 0.26
CA PHE A 298 -52.74 16.69 1.21
C PHE A 298 -51.63 15.66 1.46
N LYS A 299 -51.33 15.38 2.72
CA LYS A 299 -50.33 14.38 3.12
C LYS A 299 -51.04 13.18 3.74
N LEU A 300 -50.89 12.01 3.13
CA LEU A 300 -51.49 10.77 3.62
C LEU A 300 -50.83 10.27 4.92
N ASP A 301 -49.61 10.68 5.19
CA ASP A 301 -48.86 10.24 6.38
C ASP A 301 -49.11 11.14 7.61
N ASP A 302 -49.80 12.27 7.44
CA ASP A 302 -49.98 13.26 8.50
C ASP A 302 -51.42 13.20 9.07
N PRO A 303 -51.61 12.72 10.30
CA PRO A 303 -52.93 12.57 10.90
C PRO A 303 -53.67 13.91 11.04
N MET A 304 -52.95 15.04 11.13
CA MET A 304 -53.57 16.36 11.20
C MET A 304 -54.17 16.77 9.84
N HIS A 305 -53.50 16.42 8.73
CA HIS A 305 -54.06 16.62 7.39
C HIS A 305 -55.31 15.76 7.18
N TRP A 306 -55.30 14.52 7.66
CA TRP A 306 -56.49 13.66 7.68
C TRP A 306 -57.65 14.32 8.41
N ALA A 307 -57.43 14.80 9.63
CA ALA A 307 -58.50 15.41 10.43
C ALA A 307 -59.09 16.70 9.82
N THR A 308 -58.28 17.49 9.11
CA THR A 308 -58.68 18.83 8.64
C THR A 308 -59.20 18.89 7.20
N ARG A 309 -58.80 17.94 6.34
CA ARG A 309 -59.06 17.99 4.89
C ARG A 309 -59.93 16.85 4.37
N SER A 310 -60.22 15.87 5.21
CA SER A 310 -61.07 14.75 4.83
C SER A 310 -62.55 15.01 5.17
N VAL A 311 -63.44 14.65 4.25
CA VAL A 311 -64.89 14.68 4.44
C VAL A 311 -65.41 13.24 4.33
N ARG A 312 -66.28 12.83 5.26
CA ARG A 312 -66.96 11.54 5.24
C ARG A 312 -68.39 11.73 4.69
N ALA A 313 -68.82 10.88 3.75
CA ALA A 313 -70.20 10.91 3.24
C ALA A 313 -71.23 10.34 4.24
N ALA A 314 -70.82 9.48 5.17
CA ALA A 314 -71.71 8.88 6.18
C ALA A 314 -70.90 8.38 7.39
N ASP A 315 -71.57 8.19 8.54
CA ASP A 315 -71.04 7.54 9.75
C ASP A 315 -70.90 6.01 9.60
N ASP A 316 -70.76 5.52 8.37
CA ASP A 316 -70.54 4.10 8.13
C ASP A 316 -69.17 3.67 8.70
N PRO A 317 -69.10 2.50 9.33
CA PRO A 317 -67.85 1.98 9.85
C PRO A 317 -66.83 1.89 8.72
N LEU A 318 -65.69 2.55 8.92
CA LEU A 318 -64.56 2.47 8.00
C LEU A 318 -64.18 0.99 7.82
N GLY A 319 -64.44 0.48 6.62
CA GLY A 319 -63.97 -0.84 6.21
C GLY A 319 -62.44 -0.90 6.21
N ASP A 320 -61.94 -2.12 6.12
CA ASP A 320 -60.54 -2.50 6.30
C ASP A 320 -59.54 -1.77 5.34
N ASN A 321 -60.03 -1.19 4.24
CA ASN A 321 -59.22 -0.48 3.24
C ASN A 321 -59.88 0.84 2.79
N PRO A 322 -59.56 1.99 3.42
CA PRO A 322 -60.10 3.28 3.02
C PRO A 322 -59.55 3.72 1.66
N VAL A 323 -60.45 4.21 0.82
CA VAL A 323 -60.19 4.75 -0.52
C VAL A 323 -60.43 6.25 -0.51
N LEU A 324 -59.42 7.01 -0.94
CA LEU A 324 -59.47 8.46 -1.01
C LEU A 324 -59.80 8.90 -2.43
N THR A 325 -60.84 9.72 -2.60
CA THR A 325 -61.20 10.34 -3.88
C THR A 325 -61.16 11.85 -3.74
N GLY A 326 -60.55 12.55 -4.71
CA GLY A 326 -60.57 14.02 -4.71
C GLY A 326 -61.94 14.57 -5.09
N LEU A 327 -62.45 15.52 -4.30
CA LEU A 327 -63.65 16.31 -4.61
C LEU A 327 -63.27 17.79 -4.63
N MET A 328 -63.84 18.55 -5.56
CA MET A 328 -63.81 20.02 -5.50
C MET A 328 -65.13 20.51 -4.91
N GLN A 329 -65.05 21.24 -3.79
CA GLN A 329 -66.19 21.86 -3.13
C GLN A 329 -65.79 23.30 -2.76
N ASP A 330 -66.57 24.29 -3.20
CA ASP A 330 -66.36 25.72 -2.93
C ASP A 330 -64.93 26.21 -3.25
N ASP A 331 -64.43 25.90 -4.46
CA ASP A 331 -63.07 26.20 -4.93
C ASP A 331 -61.92 25.59 -4.09
N LYS A 332 -62.24 24.72 -3.13
CA LYS A 332 -61.26 23.99 -2.32
C LYS A 332 -61.24 22.52 -2.73
N THR A 333 -60.03 21.97 -2.89
CA THR A 333 -59.84 20.52 -3.07
C THR A 333 -59.93 19.84 -1.70
N LEU A 334 -60.99 19.05 -1.51
CA LEU A 334 -61.22 18.21 -0.34
C LEU A 334 -60.98 16.74 -0.72
N VAL A 335 -60.75 15.90 0.29
CA VAL A 335 -60.56 14.47 0.08
C VAL A 335 -61.72 13.72 0.70
N HIS A 336 -62.43 12.97 -0.12
CA HIS A 336 -63.53 12.13 0.32
C HIS A 336 -63.03 10.73 0.67
N ILE A 337 -63.41 10.24 1.84
CA ILE A 337 -63.09 8.87 2.26
C ILE A 337 -64.28 7.97 1.98
N SER A 338 -64.07 6.95 1.15
CA SER A 338 -65.04 5.89 0.87
C SER A 338 -64.45 4.53 1.24
N THR A 339 -65.31 3.56 1.53
CA THR A 339 -64.91 2.14 1.55
C THR A 339 -64.87 1.64 0.11
N SER A 340 -63.90 0.79 -0.24
CA SER A 340 -64.00 0.07 -1.51
C SER A 340 -65.26 -0.79 -1.42
N GLU A 341 -66.30 -0.47 -2.19
CA GLU A 341 -67.38 -1.43 -2.41
C GLU A 341 -66.72 -2.72 -2.90
N SER A 342 -66.85 -3.79 -2.10
CA SER A 342 -66.57 -5.12 -2.59
C SER A 342 -67.53 -5.35 -3.73
N SER A 343 -67.06 -5.16 -4.96
CA SER A 343 -67.74 -5.67 -6.15
C SER A 343 -67.91 -7.17 -5.91
N SER A 344 -69.16 -7.55 -5.67
CA SER A 344 -69.58 -8.94 -5.54
C SER A 344 -69.60 -9.59 -6.91
#